data_AF-A0A1G7MAL7-F1
#
_entry.id   AF-A0A1G7MAL7-F1
#
_cell.length_a   1.000
_cell.length_b   1.000
_cell.length_c   1.000
_cell.angle_alpha   90.00
_cell.angle_beta   90.00
_cell.angle_gamma   90.00
#
_symmetry.space_group_name_H-M   'P 1'
#
loop_
_entity.id
_entity.type
_entity.pdbx_description
1 polymer ?
#
loop_
_entity_poly.entity_id
_entity_poly.type
_entity_poly.pdbx_seq_one_letter_code
_entity_poly.pdbx_strand_id
1 'polypeptide(L)'
;MPDTVTLQLDAVGELVAQLTGLGAELSADGQVLRADGARLGGALGGPAAAELTAVGLLAAGAVGALADRATAVAQTLAQALASYRALDGLLSERVGAGRYAPTAR
;
A
#
# COMPACT_ATOMS: atom_id res chain seq x y z
N MET A 1 -0.58 19.06 -22.87
CA MET A 1 0.20 17.93 -22.31
C MET A 1 0.31 18.13 -20.82
N PRO A 2 0.12 17.09 -19.99
CA PRO A 2 0.47 17.17 -18.58
C PRO A 2 1.97 17.47 -18.46
N ASP A 3 2.36 18.26 -17.47
CA ASP A 3 3.78 18.46 -17.17
C ASP A 3 4.38 17.21 -16.51
N THR A 4 5.72 17.13 -16.50
CA THR A 4 6.45 15.97 -15.97
C THR A 4 6.09 15.66 -14.51
N VAL A 5 5.78 16.70 -13.73
CA VAL A 5 5.42 16.59 -12.32
C VAL A 5 4.06 15.91 -12.16
N THR A 6 3.05 16.34 -12.92
CA THR A 6 1.72 15.72 -12.91
C THR A 6 1.79 14.24 -13.30
N LEU A 7 2.58 13.91 -14.34
CA LEU A 7 2.80 12.53 -14.78
C LEU A 7 3.43 11.66 -13.68
N GLN A 8 4.40 12.21 -12.95
CA GLN A 8 5.05 11.51 -11.84
C GLN A 8 4.10 11.30 -10.65
N LEU A 9 3.21 12.25 -10.37
CA LEU A 9 2.21 12.10 -9.30
C LEU A 9 1.15 11.06 -9.64
N ASP A 10 0.75 10.96 -10.90
CA ASP A 10 -0.16 9.90 -11.36
C ASP A 10 0.50 8.52 -11.28
N ALA A 11 1.78 8.41 -11.66
CA ALA A 11 2.55 7.18 -11.48
C ALA A 11 2.70 6.78 -10.01
N VAL A 12 2.87 7.75 -9.09
CA VAL A 12 2.84 7.48 -7.64
C VAL A 12 1.45 7.02 -7.20
N GLY A 13 0.38 7.59 -7.75
CA GLY A 13 -0.99 7.14 -7.50
C GLY A 13 -1.22 5.69 -7.94
N GLU A 14 -0.69 5.30 -9.10
CA GLU A 14 -0.72 3.92 -9.57
C GLU A 14 0.08 2.98 -8.65
N LEU A 15 1.27 3.39 -8.23
CA LEU A 15 2.10 2.62 -7.30
C LEU A 15 1.39 2.41 -5.94
N VAL A 16 0.68 3.42 -5.44
CA VAL A 16 -0.16 3.28 -4.22
C VAL A 16 -1.21 2.19 -4.41
N ALA A 17 -1.91 2.16 -5.55
CA ALA A 17 -2.91 1.15 -5.84
C ALA A 17 -2.29 -0.25 -5.94
N GLN A 18 -1.15 -0.37 -6.63
CA GLN A 18 -0.41 -1.63 -6.75
C GLN A 18 0.06 -2.17 -5.39
N LEU A 19 0.63 -1.31 -4.54
CA LEU A 19 1.09 -1.71 -3.19
C LEU A 19 -0.08 -2.09 -2.27
N THR A 20 -1.22 -1.40 -2.39
CA THR A 20 -2.44 -1.75 -1.64
C THR A 20 -2.99 -3.10 -2.08
N GLY A 21 -3.05 -3.35 -3.40
CA GLY A 21 -3.44 -4.63 -3.96
C GLY A 21 -2.51 -5.76 -3.54
N LEU A 22 -1.20 -5.56 -3.66
CA LEU A 22 -0.18 -6.50 -3.20
C LEU A 22 -0.32 -6.82 -1.70
N GLY A 23 -0.58 -5.80 -0.86
CA GLY A 23 -0.84 -6.01 0.56
C GLY A 23 -2.05 -6.92 0.81
N ALA A 24 -3.13 -6.72 0.06
CA ALA A 24 -4.33 -7.55 0.17
C ALA A 24 -4.09 -9.00 -0.31
N GLU A 25 -3.41 -9.18 -1.44
CA GLU A 25 -3.05 -10.50 -1.97
C GLU A 25 -2.17 -11.28 -0.98
N LEU A 26 -1.11 -10.66 -0.47
CA LEU A 26 -0.22 -11.29 0.52
C LEU A 26 -0.97 -11.62 1.82
N SER A 27 -1.87 -10.74 2.27
CA SER A 27 -2.68 -11.03 3.46
C SER A 27 -3.55 -12.28 3.26
N ALA A 28 -4.16 -12.43 2.08
CA ALA A 28 -4.94 -13.62 1.72
C ALA A 28 -4.06 -14.87 1.65
N ASP A 29 -2.88 -14.80 1.01
CA ASP A 29 -1.92 -15.90 0.93
C ASP A 29 -1.45 -16.33 2.33
N GLY A 30 -1.23 -15.38 3.24
CA GLY A 30 -0.91 -15.66 4.64
C GLY A 30 -2.03 -16.44 5.35
N GLN A 31 -3.31 -16.17 5.04
CA GLN A 31 -4.42 -16.97 5.59
C GLN A 31 -4.43 -18.39 5.02
N VAL A 32 -4.15 -18.56 3.72
CA VAL A 32 -4.05 -19.87 3.08
C VAL A 32 -2.93 -20.70 3.70
N LEU A 33 -1.73 -20.14 3.86
CA LEU A 33 -0.59 -20.82 4.47
C LEU A 33 -0.88 -21.31 5.90
N ARG A 34 -1.56 -20.48 6.70
CA ARG A 34 -2.01 -20.84 8.05
C ARG A 34 -2.99 -22.00 8.01
N ALA A 35 -3.99 -21.92 7.13
CA ALA A 35 -5.02 -22.94 7.01
C ALA A 35 -4.45 -24.28 6.52
N ASP A 36 -3.56 -24.25 5.53
CA ASP A 36 -2.92 -25.44 4.98
C ASP A 36 -1.98 -26.10 5.99
N GLY A 37 -1.18 -25.32 6.73
CA GLY A 37 -0.36 -25.86 7.82
C GLY A 37 -1.19 -26.57 8.88
N ALA A 38 -2.32 -25.99 9.30
CA ALA A 38 -3.23 -26.61 10.25
C ALA A 38 -3.91 -27.87 9.67
N ARG A 39 -4.34 -27.84 8.41
CA ARG A 39 -4.96 -28.98 7.72
C ARG A 39 -4.00 -30.15 7.58
N LEU A 40 -2.79 -29.89 7.08
CA LEU A 40 -1.75 -30.91 6.90
C LEU A 40 -1.27 -31.45 8.25
N GLY A 41 -1.14 -30.59 9.25
CA GLY A 41 -0.86 -30.98 10.62
C GLY A 41 -1.90 -31.96 11.17
N GLY A 42 -3.19 -31.63 11.03
CA GLY A 42 -4.28 -32.52 11.43
C GLY A 42 -4.31 -33.87 10.71
N ALA A 43 -3.78 -33.95 9.49
CA ALA A 43 -3.78 -35.17 8.68
C ALA A 43 -2.65 -36.15 9.03
N LEU A 44 -1.48 -35.67 9.44
CA LEU A 44 -0.28 -36.51 9.59
C LEU A 44 -0.07 -37.06 11.01
N GLY A 45 -0.61 -36.39 12.04
CA GLY A 45 -0.38 -36.75 13.44
C GLY A 45 1.10 -36.70 13.88
N GLY A 46 1.33 -36.95 15.17
CA GLY A 46 2.70 -37.07 15.72
C GLY A 46 3.56 -35.79 15.61
N PRO A 47 4.90 -35.92 15.71
CA PRO A 47 5.82 -34.77 15.67
C PRO A 47 5.78 -33.98 14.36
N ALA A 48 5.61 -34.66 13.22
CA ALA A 48 5.50 -34.02 11.91
C ALA A 48 4.26 -33.11 11.80
N ALA A 49 3.17 -33.44 12.50
CA ALA A 49 1.99 -32.57 12.56
C ALA A 49 2.27 -31.24 13.26
N ALA A 50 3.02 -31.29 14.37
CA ALA A 50 3.41 -30.09 15.11
C ALA A 50 4.32 -29.20 14.26
N GLU A 51 5.28 -29.80 13.55
CA GLU A 51 6.18 -29.08 12.64
C GLU A 51 5.42 -28.41 11.49
N LEU A 52 4.52 -29.11 10.80
CA LEU A 52 3.75 -28.53 9.70
C LEU A 52 2.82 -27.40 10.14
N THR A 53 2.18 -27.56 11.30
CA THR A 53 1.36 -26.49 11.88
C THR A 53 2.23 -25.26 12.20
N ALA A 54 3.41 -25.47 12.80
CA ALA A 54 4.34 -24.39 13.12
C ALA A 54 4.89 -23.69 11.87
N VAL A 55 5.26 -24.45 10.82
CA VAL A 55 5.72 -23.90 9.54
C VAL A 55 4.63 -23.07 8.88
N GLY A 56 3.39 -23.54 8.85
CA GLY A 56 2.26 -22.76 8.32
C GLY A 56 2.05 -21.44 9.06
N LEU A 57 2.16 -21.44 10.39
CA LEU A 57 2.09 -20.23 11.21
C LEU A 57 3.26 -19.27 10.95
N LEU A 58 4.48 -19.78 10.86
CA LEU A 58 5.68 -18.97 10.59
C LEU A 58 5.63 -18.35 9.20
N ALA A 59 5.28 -19.14 8.18
CA ALA A 59 5.15 -18.68 6.81
C ALA A 59 4.03 -17.63 6.69
N ALA A 60 2.87 -17.88 7.30
CA ALA A 60 1.77 -16.92 7.36
C ALA A 60 2.18 -15.62 8.06
N GLY A 61 2.97 -15.70 9.14
CA GLY A 61 3.49 -14.52 9.85
C GLY A 61 4.46 -13.70 8.99
N ALA A 62 5.38 -14.36 8.29
CA ALA A 62 6.33 -13.68 7.41
C ALA A 62 5.64 -12.97 6.24
N VAL A 63 4.68 -13.65 5.59
CA VAL A 63 3.88 -13.06 4.50
C VAL A 63 2.99 -11.93 5.02
N GLY A 64 2.37 -12.09 6.20
CA GLY A 64 1.59 -11.04 6.85
C GLY A 64 2.41 -9.78 7.15
N ALA A 65 3.65 -9.93 7.63
CA ALA A 65 4.54 -8.79 7.85
C ALA A 65 4.88 -8.04 6.55
N LEU A 66 5.02 -8.76 5.42
CA LEU A 66 5.22 -8.15 4.12
C LEU A 66 3.97 -7.40 3.63
N ALA A 67 2.79 -7.99 3.84
CA ALA A 67 1.50 -7.35 3.55
C ALA A 67 1.30 -6.04 4.32
N ASP A 68 1.59 -6.05 5.62
CA ASP A 68 1.53 -4.87 6.48
C ASP A 68 2.51 -3.79 6.00
N ARG A 69 3.72 -4.20 5.61
CA ARG A 69 4.73 -3.27 5.11
C ARG A 69 4.31 -2.64 3.79
N ALA A 70 3.79 -3.42 2.83
CA ALA A 70 3.29 -2.91 1.56
C ALA A 70 2.17 -1.88 1.78
N THR A 71 1.22 -2.20 2.66
CA THR A 71 0.11 -1.32 3.02
C THR A 71 0.59 -0.02 3.68
N ALA A 72 1.55 -0.11 4.60
CA ALA A 72 2.11 1.07 5.28
C ALA A 72 2.84 2.02 4.31
N VAL A 73 3.59 1.47 3.35
CA VAL A 73 4.23 2.27 2.30
C VAL A 73 3.17 2.92 1.41
N ALA A 74 2.15 2.18 0.99
CA ALA A 74 1.05 2.72 0.20
C ALA A 74 0.35 3.90 0.90
N GLN A 75 0.05 3.76 2.21
CA GLN A 75 -0.55 4.81 3.01
C GLN A 75 0.34 6.06 3.11
N THR A 76 1.65 5.86 3.28
CA THR A 76 2.62 6.97 3.36
C THR A 76 2.67 7.74 2.04
N LEU A 77 2.72 7.03 0.91
CA LEU A 77 2.71 7.61 -0.43
C LEU A 77 1.38 8.33 -0.73
N ALA A 78 0.24 7.75 -0.32
CA ALA A 78 -1.07 8.37 -0.47
C ALA A 78 -1.17 9.70 0.29
N GLN A 79 -0.65 9.76 1.52
CA GLN A 79 -0.61 10.99 2.31
C GLN A 79 0.31 12.04 1.68
N ALA A 80 1.47 11.63 1.17
CA ALA A 80 2.38 12.53 0.46
C ALA A 80 1.73 13.10 -0.80
N LEU A 81 1.04 12.27 -1.59
CA LEU A 81 0.31 12.67 -2.79
C LEU A 81 -0.81 13.67 -2.47
N ALA A 82 -1.60 13.40 -1.43
CA ALA A 82 -2.64 14.32 -0.98
C ALA A 82 -2.07 15.67 -0.54
N SER A 83 -0.95 15.65 0.20
CA SER A 83 -0.27 16.88 0.64
C SER A 83 0.26 17.69 -0.55
N TYR A 84 0.84 17.02 -1.55
CA TYR A 84 1.33 17.69 -2.77
C TYR A 84 0.18 18.35 -3.53
N ARG A 85 -0.92 17.62 -3.77
CA ARG A 85 -2.10 18.16 -4.47
C ARG A 85 -2.73 19.33 -3.73
N ALA A 86 -2.75 19.31 -2.39
CA ALA A 86 -3.22 20.44 -1.60
C ALA A 86 -2.32 21.68 -1.75
N LEU A 87 -0.99 21.50 -1.71
CA LEU A 87 -0.04 22.59 -1.93
C LEU A 87 -0.14 23.18 -3.34
N ASP A 88 -0.30 22.33 -4.35
CA ASP A 88 -0.47 22.75 -5.74
C ASP A 88 -1.77 23.56 -5.96
N GLY A 89 -2.86 23.15 -5.30
CA GLY A 89 -4.12 23.91 -5.26
C GLY A 89 -3.94 25.31 -4.65
N LEU A 90 -3.28 25.41 -3.49
CA LEU A 90 -3.02 26.69 -2.83
C LEU A 90 -2.11 27.62 -3.66
N LEU A 91 -1.12 27.05 -4.35
CA LEU A 91 -0.25 27.81 -5.26
C LEU A 91 -1.04 28.32 -6.47
N SER A 92 -1.86 27.46 -7.08
CA SER A 92 -2.73 27.82 -8.20
C SER A 92 -3.71 28.93 -7.84
N GLU A 93 -4.33 28.86 -6.66
CA GLU A 93 -5.20 29.93 -6.13
C GLU A 93 -4.44 31.24 -5.95
N ARG A 94 -3.24 31.21 -5.35
CA ARG A 94 -2.43 32.42 -5.11
C ARG A 94 -1.95 33.06 -6.40
N VAL A 95 -1.50 32.27 -7.38
CA VAL A 95 -1.07 32.77 -8.69
C VAL A 95 -2.26 33.31 -9.48
N GLY A 96 -3.40 32.63 -9.44
CA GLY A 96 -4.65 33.09 -10.04
C GLY A 96 -5.11 34.42 -9.44
N ALA A 97 -5.13 34.54 -8.11
CA ALA A 97 -5.49 35.78 -7.41
C ALA A 97 -4.52 36.93 -7.73
N GLY A 98 -3.21 36.67 -7.83
CA GLY A 98 -2.21 37.67 -8.21
C GLY A 98 -2.35 38.18 -9.65
N ARG A 99 -2.86 37.36 -10.57
CA ARG A 99 -3.16 37.76 -11.96
C ARG A 99 -4.44 38.60 -12.08
N TYR A 100 -5.36 38.47 -11.13
CA TYR A 100 -6.62 39.22 -11.08
C TYR A 100 -6.60 40.39 -10.10
N ALA A 101 -5.48 40.67 -9.42
CA ALA A 101 -5.33 41.90 -8.64
C ALA A 101 -5.49 43.08 -9.61
N PRO A 102 -6.60 43.84 -9.54
CA PRO A 102 -6.76 44.98 -10.41
C PRO A 102 -5.65 45.96 -10.02
N THR A 103 -4.82 46.34 -10.99
CA THR A 103 -3.91 47.47 -10.84
C THR A 103 -4.77 48.72 -10.65
N ALA A 104 -5.14 48.98 -9.40
CA ALA A 104 -5.76 50.22 -8.99
C ALA A 104 -4.76 51.34 -9.30
N ARG A 105 -5.13 52.16 -10.29
CA ARG A 105 -4.50 53.45 -10.59
C ARG A 105 -4.77 54.45 -9.48
#